data_AF-A0A537PB43-F1
#
_entry.id   AF-A0A537PB43-F1
#
_cell.length_a   1.000
_cell.length_b   1.000
_cell.length_c   1.000
_cell.angle_alpha   90.00
_cell.angle_beta   90.00
_cell.angle_gamma   90.00
#
_symmetry.space_group_name_H-M   'P 1'
#
loop_
_entity.id
_entity.type
_entity.pdbx_description
1 polymer ?
#
loop_
_entity_poly.entity_id
_entity_poly.type
_entity_poly.pdbx_seq_one_letter_code
_entity_poly.pdbx_strand_id
1 'polypeptide(L)'
;MTAAEPSLRENSPAPRPAPVRDPVCGMAVDPGTAHRAEHAGTGYFFCSARCREKFVAEPARYLAGPGGHTPNVAAPKAGEALWTCPMHPQIVRQEPGTCPICGMALEPMTPSAGEAANPELHDMTRRFWAGVAWSLPLLAIVMAEHLAKPAFFSARLTVWVQLILGTPAVLWGGWPFFERGWASVINRRLNMFTLIALGTGVAYLYSLFAALVPGIFPASFRGPEGEVLLYFEAAAVIVTLVLLGQVLELRARSQTSSAIRALLDLAPKHARRLGADGSDEDVPLEEVLPGDRLRVRPGEKIPVDGVVL
;
A
#
# COMPACT_ATOMS: atom_id res chain seq x y z
N MET A 1 -71.08 24.57 -43.36
CA MET A 1 -69.81 23.99 -42.90
C MET A 1 -68.91 25.13 -42.48
N THR A 2 -69.08 25.58 -41.23
CA THR A 2 -68.35 26.66 -40.59
C THR A 2 -67.81 26.08 -39.28
N ALA A 3 -66.49 26.13 -39.13
CA ALA A 3 -65.78 25.57 -37.98
C ALA A 3 -66.10 26.37 -36.71
N ALA A 4 -66.35 25.64 -35.61
CA ALA A 4 -66.39 26.19 -34.26
C ALA A 4 -65.30 25.48 -33.45
N GLU A 5 -64.26 26.22 -33.06
CA GLU A 5 -63.20 25.77 -32.16
C GLU A 5 -63.72 25.71 -30.72
N PRO A 6 -63.46 24.63 -29.96
CA PRO A 6 -63.68 24.62 -28.52
C PRO A 6 -62.44 25.16 -27.79
N SER A 7 -62.66 26.23 -27.03
CA SER A 7 -61.68 26.87 -26.13
C SER A 7 -61.09 25.89 -25.10
N LEU A 8 -59.78 25.67 -25.15
CA LEU A 8 -59.01 25.03 -24.09
C LEU A 8 -58.91 25.98 -22.89
N ARG A 9 -59.49 25.58 -21.76
CA ARG A 9 -59.25 26.24 -20.46
C ARG A 9 -57.86 25.84 -19.97
N GLU A 10 -56.95 26.80 -19.88
CA GLU A 10 -55.67 26.66 -19.19
C GLU A 10 -55.92 26.47 -17.68
N ASN A 11 -55.75 25.23 -17.20
CA ASN A 11 -55.51 24.98 -15.78
C ASN A 11 -54.03 25.29 -15.50
N SER A 12 -53.71 26.53 -15.15
CA SER A 12 -52.40 26.86 -14.58
C SER A 12 -52.25 26.18 -13.20
N PRO A 13 -51.25 25.32 -12.98
CA PRO A 13 -50.94 24.84 -11.63
C PRO A 13 -50.49 26.03 -10.77
N ALA A 14 -50.97 26.07 -9.52
CA ALA A 14 -50.60 27.08 -8.53
C ALA A 14 -49.07 27.25 -8.44
N PRO A 15 -48.56 28.46 -8.18
CA PRO A 15 -47.12 28.72 -8.11
C PRO A 15 -46.49 27.85 -7.01
N ARG A 16 -45.55 26.98 -7.40
CA ARG A 16 -44.73 26.20 -6.45
C ARG A 16 -43.88 27.18 -5.62
N PRO A 17 -43.78 27.00 -4.29
CA PRO A 17 -42.90 27.82 -3.48
C PRO A 17 -41.45 27.67 -3.95
N ALA A 18 -40.67 28.75 -3.85
CA ALA A 18 -39.29 28.76 -4.32
C ALA A 18 -38.47 27.65 -3.63
N PRO A 19 -37.60 26.94 -4.37
CA PRO A 19 -36.77 25.88 -3.79
C PRO A 19 -35.81 26.47 -2.75
N VAL A 20 -35.77 25.86 -1.57
CA VAL A 20 -34.88 26.23 -0.46
C VAL A 20 -33.61 25.37 -0.54
N ARG A 21 -32.44 25.89 -0.18
CA ARG A 21 -31.20 25.12 -0.23
C ARG A 21 -30.97 24.33 1.07
N ASP A 22 -30.55 23.07 0.93
CA ASP A 22 -30.05 22.25 2.02
C ASP A 22 -28.74 22.85 2.57
N PRO A 23 -28.65 23.23 3.86
CA PRO A 23 -27.45 23.82 4.46
C PRO A 23 -26.22 22.89 4.48
N VAL A 24 -26.42 21.57 4.40
CA VAL A 24 -25.36 20.56 4.54
C VAL A 24 -24.72 20.22 3.19
N CYS A 25 -25.50 20.16 2.12
CA CYS A 25 -25.02 19.73 0.80
C CYS A 25 -25.27 20.73 -0.33
N GLY A 26 -26.01 21.81 -0.07
CA GLY A 26 -26.28 22.88 -1.04
C GLY A 26 -27.32 22.54 -2.12
N MET A 27 -27.93 21.34 -2.07
CA MET A 27 -28.97 20.90 -3.01
C MET A 27 -30.25 21.73 -2.87
N ALA A 28 -30.95 21.94 -3.99
CA ALA A 28 -32.28 22.54 -4.00
C ALA A 28 -33.30 21.53 -3.43
N VAL A 29 -34.08 21.97 -2.44
CA VAL A 29 -35.04 21.16 -1.69
C VAL A 29 -36.42 21.83 -1.77
N ASP A 30 -37.44 21.02 -1.98
CA ASP A 30 -38.84 21.46 -1.89
C ASP A 30 -39.22 21.69 -0.40
N PRO A 31 -39.82 22.83 -0.03
CA PRO A 31 -40.37 23.05 1.31
C PRO A 31 -41.36 21.97 1.79
N GLY A 32 -41.93 21.16 0.90
CA GLY A 32 -42.79 20.02 1.22
C GLY A 32 -42.06 18.73 1.66
N THR A 33 -40.74 18.72 1.80
CA THR A 33 -39.99 17.50 2.17
C THR A 33 -40.26 17.00 3.59
N ALA A 34 -40.23 15.68 3.77
CA ALA A 34 -40.39 15.04 5.08
C ALA A 34 -39.19 15.27 6.03
N HIS A 35 -38.04 15.69 5.50
CA HIS A 35 -36.81 15.86 6.26
C HIS A 35 -36.61 17.33 6.65
N ARG A 36 -37.11 17.67 7.84
CA ARG A 36 -37.04 19.02 8.41
C ARG A 36 -36.46 19.01 9.83
N ALA A 37 -35.80 20.09 10.22
CA ALA A 37 -35.34 20.32 11.58
C ALA A 37 -35.46 21.80 11.93
N GLU A 38 -35.66 22.10 13.20
CA GLU A 38 -35.74 23.48 13.70
C GLU A 38 -34.51 23.76 14.55
N HIS A 39 -33.86 24.90 14.29
CA HIS A 39 -32.73 25.37 15.10
C HIS A 39 -32.84 26.88 15.29
N ALA A 40 -32.70 27.34 16.55
CA ALA A 40 -32.82 28.75 16.93
C ALA A 40 -34.10 29.45 16.40
N GLY A 41 -35.23 28.74 16.36
CA GLY A 41 -36.52 29.26 15.87
C GLY A 41 -36.64 29.38 14.35
N THR A 42 -35.67 28.86 13.59
CA THR A 42 -35.69 28.81 12.12
C THR A 42 -35.83 27.36 11.64
N GLY A 43 -36.78 27.12 10.72
CA GLY A 43 -36.98 25.80 10.11
C GLY A 43 -36.07 25.57 8.90
N TYR A 44 -35.33 24.46 8.91
CA TYR A 44 -34.42 24.03 7.83
C TYR A 44 -34.93 22.76 7.15
N PHE A 45 -34.75 22.67 5.83
CA PHE A 45 -35.18 21.57 4.98
C PHE A 45 -33.98 20.83 4.39
N PHE A 46 -34.06 19.50 4.32
CA PHE A 46 -32.94 18.64 3.93
C PHE A 46 -33.30 17.69 2.79
N CYS A 47 -32.33 17.37 1.93
CA CYS A 47 -32.51 16.45 0.81
C CYS A 47 -32.66 14.98 1.25
N SER A 48 -32.18 14.64 2.45
CA SER A 48 -32.15 13.27 2.97
C SER A 48 -32.12 13.24 4.51
N ALA A 49 -32.52 12.10 5.09
CA ALA A 49 -32.40 11.83 6.52
C ALA A 49 -30.96 12.03 7.03
N ARG A 50 -29.97 11.62 6.24
CA ARG A 50 -28.53 11.75 6.57
C ARG A 50 -28.07 13.21 6.67
N CYS A 51 -28.60 14.10 5.82
CA CYS A 51 -28.27 15.54 5.89
C CYS A 51 -28.93 16.18 7.11
N ARG A 52 -30.18 15.80 7.42
CA ARG A 52 -30.86 16.22 8.67
C ARG A 52 -30.08 15.78 9.91
N GLU A 53 -29.65 14.52 9.99
CA GLU A 53 -28.89 13.99 11.13
C GLU A 53 -27.58 14.75 11.35
N LYS A 54 -26.83 15.00 10.28
CA LYS A 54 -25.59 15.80 10.34
C LYS A 54 -25.84 17.23 10.84
N PHE A 55 -26.89 17.88 10.34
CA PHE A 55 -27.26 19.22 10.77
C PHE A 55 -27.67 19.27 12.24
N VAL A 56 -28.46 18.30 12.71
CA VAL A 56 -28.88 18.23 14.12
C VAL A 56 -27.69 17.97 15.05
N ALA A 57 -26.70 17.20 14.61
CA ALA A 57 -25.49 16.92 15.39
C ALA A 57 -24.59 18.16 15.57
N GLU A 58 -24.36 18.94 14.51
CA GLU A 58 -23.49 20.12 14.54
C GLU A 58 -24.08 21.33 13.77
N PRO A 59 -25.16 21.97 14.27
CA PRO A 59 -25.87 23.01 13.51
C PRO A 59 -25.01 24.25 13.22
N ALA A 60 -24.21 24.69 14.20
CA ALA A 60 -23.36 25.86 14.09
C ALA A 60 -22.32 25.76 12.96
N ARG A 61 -21.88 24.53 12.64
CA ARG A 61 -20.91 24.26 11.58
C ARG A 61 -21.47 24.55 10.19
N TYR A 62 -22.76 24.31 9.98
CA TYR A 62 -23.43 24.49 8.69
C TYR A 62 -24.03 25.89 8.51
N LEU A 63 -24.10 26.67 9.58
CA LEU A 63 -24.65 28.03 9.57
C LEU A 63 -23.57 29.13 9.48
N ALA A 64 -22.29 28.78 9.51
CA ALA A 64 -21.15 29.71 9.53
C ALA A 64 -20.82 30.41 8.18
N GLY A 65 -21.76 30.43 7.22
CA GLY A 65 -21.63 31.17 5.96
C GLY A 65 -21.65 30.29 4.69
N PRO A 66 -21.90 30.88 3.51
CA PRO A 66 -22.07 30.15 2.26
C PRO A 66 -20.70 29.70 1.73
N GLY A 67 -20.19 28.60 2.30
CA GLY A 67 -18.88 28.04 1.97
C GLY A 67 -18.42 26.90 2.90
N GLY A 68 -19.26 26.42 3.81
CA GLY A 68 -18.93 25.37 4.80
C GLY A 68 -18.75 23.96 4.23
N HIS A 69 -17.98 23.80 3.14
CA HIS A 69 -17.47 22.52 2.69
C HIS A 69 -16.13 22.65 1.97
N THR A 70 -15.06 22.82 2.73
CA THR A 70 -13.97 21.86 2.58
C THR A 70 -14.06 20.92 3.78
N PRO A 71 -14.10 19.59 3.58
CA PRO A 71 -13.75 18.71 4.68
C PRO A 71 -12.35 19.14 5.09
N ASN A 72 -12.23 19.73 6.28
CA ASN A 72 -10.96 19.82 6.96
C ASN A 72 -10.54 18.37 7.25
N VAL A 73 -9.97 17.72 6.24
CA VAL A 73 -8.96 16.70 6.45
C VAL A 73 -7.82 17.50 7.04
N ALA A 74 -7.90 17.72 8.35
CA ALA A 74 -6.79 18.25 9.10
C ALA A 74 -5.60 17.38 8.69
N ALA A 75 -4.59 18.00 8.09
CA ALA A 75 -3.35 17.32 7.79
C ALA A 75 -2.96 16.55 9.05
N PRO A 76 -2.75 15.23 8.96
CA PRO A 76 -2.43 14.44 10.12
C PRO A 76 -1.21 15.09 10.78
N LYS A 77 -1.32 15.37 12.08
CA LYS A 77 -0.19 15.88 12.87
C LYS A 77 1.02 15.01 12.54
N ALA A 78 2.15 15.65 12.24
CA ALA A 78 3.41 14.99 11.95
C ALA A 78 3.68 13.90 13.01
N GLY A 79 3.40 12.64 12.66
CA GLY A 79 3.35 11.51 13.61
C GLY A 79 2.32 10.43 13.28
N GLU A 80 1.19 10.76 12.65
CA GLU A 80 0.13 9.79 12.26
C GLU A 80 0.15 9.50 10.75
N ALA A 81 1.28 9.04 10.23
CA ALA A 81 1.29 8.50 8.86
C ALA A 81 0.45 7.21 8.85
N LEU A 82 -0.68 7.21 8.13
CA LEU A 82 -1.43 5.98 7.88
C LEU A 82 -0.65 5.12 6.90
N TRP A 83 -0.52 3.84 7.21
CA TRP A 83 0.21 2.84 6.44
C TRP A 83 -0.77 1.91 5.73
N THR A 84 -0.50 1.61 4.46
CA THR A 84 -1.33 0.75 3.63
C THR A 84 -0.54 -0.33 2.91
N CYS A 85 -1.20 -1.45 2.60
CA CYS A 85 -0.59 -2.45 1.72
C CYS A 85 -0.83 -2.06 0.26
N PRO A 86 0.22 -1.97 -0.59
CA PRO A 86 0.06 -1.60 -1.99
C PRO A 86 -0.81 -2.58 -2.78
N MET A 87 -0.87 -3.84 -2.37
CA MET A 87 -1.70 -4.87 -3.00
C MET A 87 -3.09 -5.03 -2.36
N HIS A 88 -3.28 -4.53 -1.15
CA HIS A 88 -4.52 -4.66 -0.39
C HIS A 88 -4.88 -3.31 0.24
N PRO A 89 -5.40 -2.34 -0.55
CA PRO A 89 -5.67 -0.98 -0.08
C PRO A 89 -6.67 -0.91 1.09
N GLN A 90 -7.46 -1.98 1.28
CA GLN A 90 -8.35 -2.13 2.43
C GLN A 90 -7.62 -2.29 3.78
N ILE A 91 -6.31 -2.57 3.78
CA ILE A 91 -5.51 -2.69 4.99
C ILE A 91 -4.90 -1.34 5.31
N VAL A 92 -5.44 -0.65 6.31
CA VAL A 92 -4.91 0.62 6.83
C VAL A 92 -4.50 0.44 8.28
N ARG A 93 -3.27 0.83 8.62
CA ARG A 93 -2.72 0.78 9.99
C ARG A 93 -2.09 2.11 10.37
N GLN A 94 -1.96 2.36 11.67
CA GLN A 94 -1.29 3.55 12.20
C GLN A 94 0.23 3.37 12.38
N GLU A 95 0.73 2.14 12.19
CA GLU A 95 2.13 1.76 12.40
C GLU A 95 2.69 1.00 11.18
N PRO A 96 4.01 1.09 10.95
CA PRO A 96 4.67 0.22 9.98
C PRO A 96 4.55 -1.24 10.42
N GLY A 97 4.43 -2.14 9.44
CA GLY A 97 4.30 -3.56 9.71
C GLY A 97 4.08 -4.36 8.44
N THR A 98 3.65 -5.62 8.59
CA THR A 98 3.35 -6.51 7.46
C THR A 98 1.85 -6.66 7.26
N CYS A 99 1.43 -6.74 6.00
CA CYS A 99 0.06 -7.01 5.61
C CYS A 99 -0.37 -8.42 6.07
N PRO A 100 -1.50 -8.57 6.78
CA PRO A 100 -1.97 -9.88 7.24
C PRO A 100 -2.49 -10.79 6.11
N ILE A 101 -2.70 -10.24 4.90
CA ILE A 101 -3.20 -10.99 3.75
C ILE A 101 -2.04 -11.56 2.92
N CYS A 102 -1.15 -10.69 2.43
CA CYS A 102 -0.04 -11.09 1.56
C CYS A 102 1.34 -11.10 2.22
N GLY A 103 1.47 -10.61 3.46
CA GLY A 103 2.75 -10.55 4.17
C GLY A 103 3.71 -9.46 3.70
N MET A 104 3.36 -8.63 2.72
CA MET A 104 4.20 -7.50 2.28
C MET A 104 4.29 -6.39 3.33
N ALA A 105 5.38 -5.64 3.35
CA ALA A 105 5.49 -4.45 4.18
C ALA A 105 4.40 -3.41 3.81
N LEU A 106 3.90 -2.71 4.82
CA LEU A 106 3.01 -1.57 4.62
C LEU A 106 3.84 -0.35 4.20
N GLU A 107 3.29 0.46 3.30
CA GLU A 107 3.86 1.73 2.83
C GLU A 107 3.03 2.90 3.35
N PRO A 108 3.62 4.07 3.62
CA PRO A 108 2.86 5.24 4.07
C PRO A 108 1.96 5.76 2.95
N MET A 109 0.70 6.06 3.27
CA MET A 109 -0.31 6.58 2.34
C MET A 109 0.05 7.98 1.83
N THR A 110 0.69 8.79 2.66
CA THR A 110 1.21 10.10 2.27
C THR A 110 2.69 9.96 1.90
N PRO A 111 3.10 10.29 0.66
CA PRO A 111 4.51 10.31 0.32
C PRO A 111 5.22 11.37 1.17
N SER A 112 6.09 10.95 2.10
CA SER A 112 6.96 11.88 2.82
C SER A 112 7.97 12.48 1.84
N ALA A 113 8.15 13.80 1.89
CA ALA A 113 8.99 14.59 0.98
C ALA A 113 10.53 14.38 1.12
N GLY A 114 10.95 13.19 1.51
CA GLY A 114 12.35 12.80 1.62
C GLY A 114 12.61 11.56 0.77
N GLU A 115 13.73 11.57 0.06
CA GLU A 115 14.25 10.50 -0.79
C GLU A 115 14.60 9.27 0.07
N ALA A 116 13.58 8.56 0.56
CA ALA A 116 13.76 7.33 1.29
C ALA A 116 14.01 6.23 0.27
N ALA A 117 15.30 5.96 0.00
CA ALA A 117 15.75 4.73 -0.65
C ALA A 117 14.96 3.56 -0.06
N ASN A 118 14.26 2.77 -0.89
CA ASN A 118 13.39 1.71 -0.40
C ASN A 118 14.24 0.68 0.39
N PRO A 119 14.21 0.70 1.74
CA PRO A 119 15.14 -0.10 2.54
C PRO A 119 14.89 -1.59 2.35
N GLU A 120 13.65 -1.96 2.00
CA GLU A 120 13.26 -3.34 1.70
C GLU A 120 13.88 -3.83 0.40
N LEU A 121 13.93 -2.99 -0.65
CA LEU A 121 14.60 -3.34 -1.90
C LEU A 121 16.10 -3.60 -1.68
N HIS A 122 16.75 -2.77 -0.87
CA HIS A 122 18.16 -2.96 -0.52
C HIS A 122 18.38 -4.25 0.29
N ASP A 123 17.52 -4.53 1.28
CA ASP A 123 17.61 -5.77 2.07
C ASP A 123 17.43 -7.02 1.19
N MET A 124 16.38 -7.05 0.36
CA MET A 124 16.09 -8.17 -0.53
C MET A 124 17.18 -8.35 -1.59
N THR A 125 17.73 -7.26 -2.12
CA THR A 125 18.85 -7.32 -3.09
C THR A 125 20.11 -7.88 -2.45
N ARG A 126 20.42 -7.46 -1.22
CA ARG A 126 21.56 -8.01 -0.45
C ARG A 126 21.37 -9.49 -0.18
N ARG A 127 20.18 -9.90 0.28
CA ARG A 127 19.85 -11.31 0.51
C ARG A 127 19.92 -12.13 -0.77
N PHE A 128 19.45 -11.60 -1.89
CA PHE A 128 19.55 -12.25 -3.19
C PHE A 128 21.01 -12.53 -3.57
N TRP A 129 21.87 -11.50 -3.55
CA TRP A 129 23.28 -11.69 -3.93
C TRP A 129 24.05 -12.60 -2.98
N ALA A 130 23.81 -12.49 -1.67
CA ALA A 130 24.34 -13.45 -0.71
C ALA A 130 23.78 -14.86 -0.95
N GLY A 131 22.49 -14.99 -1.25
CA GLY A 131 21.85 -16.25 -1.62
C GLY A 131 22.51 -16.89 -2.83
N VAL A 132 22.77 -16.13 -3.90
CA VAL A 132 23.53 -16.57 -5.08
C VAL A 132 24.94 -17.02 -4.69
N ALA A 133 25.64 -16.25 -3.86
CA ALA A 133 27.00 -16.59 -3.42
C ALA A 133 27.07 -17.92 -2.65
N TRP A 134 26.02 -18.29 -1.92
CA TRP A 134 25.93 -19.58 -1.23
C TRP A 134 25.36 -20.71 -2.09
N SER A 135 24.29 -20.44 -2.85
CA SER A 135 23.57 -21.46 -3.62
C SER A 135 24.28 -21.87 -4.90
N LEU A 136 25.03 -20.96 -5.54
CA LEU A 136 25.73 -21.26 -6.79
C LEU A 136 26.88 -22.26 -6.60
N PRO A 137 27.79 -22.10 -5.62
CA PRO A 137 28.80 -23.12 -5.34
C PRO A 137 28.18 -24.45 -4.90
N LEU A 138 27.12 -24.39 -4.08
CA LEU A 138 26.38 -25.58 -3.66
C LEU A 138 25.82 -26.36 -4.85
N LEU A 139 25.13 -25.68 -5.76
CA LEU A 139 24.60 -26.27 -6.99
C LEU A 139 25.72 -26.84 -7.87
N ALA A 140 26.83 -26.10 -8.01
CA ALA A 140 27.97 -26.53 -8.82
C ALA A 140 28.58 -27.83 -8.27
N ILE A 141 28.72 -27.96 -6.95
CA ILE A 141 29.23 -29.18 -6.30
C ILE A 141 28.29 -30.36 -6.54
N VAL A 142 26.99 -30.20 -6.30
CA VAL A 142 26.01 -31.30 -6.50
C VAL A 142 25.96 -31.74 -7.97
N MET A 143 25.97 -30.79 -8.91
CA MET A 143 26.00 -31.12 -10.34
C MET A 143 27.32 -31.76 -10.78
N ALA A 144 28.45 -31.33 -10.21
CA ALA A 144 29.75 -31.92 -10.49
C ALA A 144 29.81 -33.39 -10.07
N GLU A 145 29.23 -33.77 -8.93
CA GLU A 145 29.18 -35.17 -8.48
C GLU A 145 28.34 -36.06 -9.41
N HIS A 146 27.26 -35.53 -9.98
CA HIS A 146 26.42 -36.26 -10.92
C HIS A 146 27.09 -36.42 -12.29
N LEU A 147 27.87 -35.42 -12.73
CA LEU A 147 28.50 -35.42 -14.06
C LEU A 147 29.88 -36.11 -14.07
N ALA A 148 30.68 -35.90 -13.04
CA ALA A 148 32.00 -36.50 -12.87
C ALA A 148 31.98 -37.37 -11.61
N LYS A 149 31.94 -38.71 -11.79
CA LYS A 149 32.09 -39.71 -10.71
C LYS A 149 33.19 -39.29 -9.69
N PRO A 150 33.02 -39.61 -8.39
CA PRO A 150 33.49 -38.78 -7.28
C PRO A 150 35.01 -38.66 -7.27
N ALA A 151 35.52 -37.49 -7.65
CA ALA A 151 36.97 -37.25 -7.71
C ALA A 151 37.44 -36.06 -6.86
N PHE A 152 36.54 -35.21 -6.36
CA PHE A 152 36.93 -33.99 -5.64
C PHE A 152 36.84 -34.11 -4.12
N PHE A 153 35.82 -34.77 -3.56
CA PHE A 153 35.59 -34.84 -2.12
C PHE A 153 35.14 -36.25 -1.69
N SER A 154 35.45 -36.63 -0.45
CA SER A 154 34.87 -37.84 0.17
C SER A 154 33.38 -37.61 0.46
N ALA A 155 32.57 -38.68 0.46
CA ALA A 155 31.12 -38.54 0.65
C ALA A 155 30.78 -37.80 1.95
N ARG A 156 31.54 -38.07 3.02
CA ARG A 156 31.39 -37.35 4.29
C ARG A 156 31.70 -35.86 4.18
N LEU A 157 32.75 -35.47 3.47
CA LEU A 157 33.13 -34.07 3.30
C LEU A 157 32.09 -33.33 2.47
N THR A 158 31.57 -33.95 1.41
CA THR A 158 30.46 -33.41 0.61
C THR A 158 29.26 -33.07 1.48
N VAL A 159 28.82 -33.99 2.35
CA VAL A 159 27.68 -33.76 3.27
C VAL A 159 27.89 -32.50 4.11
N TRP A 160 29.08 -32.33 4.69
CA TRP A 160 29.40 -31.15 5.51
C TRP A 160 29.45 -29.86 4.69
N VAL A 161 30.04 -29.91 3.50
CA VAL A 161 30.09 -28.74 2.60
C VAL A 161 28.68 -28.32 2.18
N GLN A 162 27.82 -29.27 1.83
CA GLN A 162 26.43 -28.98 1.48
C GLN A 162 25.66 -28.37 2.65
N LEU A 163 25.85 -28.90 3.87
CA LEU A 163 25.22 -28.37 5.08
C LEU A 163 25.70 -26.94 5.39
N ILE A 164 27.00 -26.67 5.29
CA ILE A 164 27.61 -25.36 5.57
C ILE A 164 27.16 -24.31 4.55
N LEU A 165 27.09 -24.65 3.27
CA LEU A 165 26.65 -23.71 2.23
C LEU A 165 25.12 -23.55 2.19
N GLY A 166 24.38 -24.64 2.39
CA GLY A 166 22.92 -24.64 2.36
C GLY A 166 22.28 -23.92 3.55
N THR A 167 22.89 -24.00 4.73
CA THR A 167 22.32 -23.41 5.96
C THR A 167 22.18 -21.88 5.90
N PRO A 168 23.22 -21.09 5.56
CA PRO A 168 23.07 -19.65 5.39
C PRO A 168 22.11 -19.28 4.26
N ALA A 169 22.15 -20.01 3.15
CA ALA A 169 21.26 -19.77 2.01
C ALA A 169 19.79 -19.90 2.42
N VAL A 170 19.44 -20.99 3.11
CA VAL A 170 18.05 -21.30 3.47
C VAL A 170 17.62 -20.52 4.72
N LEU A 171 18.37 -20.60 5.82
CA LEU A 171 17.92 -20.03 7.10
C LEU A 171 18.02 -18.50 7.11
N TRP A 172 19.14 -17.93 6.68
CA TRP A 172 19.32 -16.47 6.67
C TRP A 172 18.70 -15.84 5.43
N GLY A 173 18.93 -16.41 4.24
CA GLY A 173 18.34 -15.92 2.99
C GLY A 173 16.81 -16.07 2.98
N GLY A 174 16.30 -17.22 3.43
CA GLY A 174 14.88 -17.55 3.46
C GLY A 174 14.12 -17.08 4.70
N TRP A 175 14.80 -16.48 5.70
CA TRP A 175 14.16 -15.98 6.93
C TRP A 175 12.86 -15.19 6.70
N PRO A 176 12.81 -14.20 5.77
CA PRO A 176 11.59 -13.42 5.55
C PRO A 176 10.44 -14.24 4.97
N PHE A 177 10.73 -15.37 4.32
CA PHE A 177 9.71 -16.28 3.80
C PHE A 177 9.16 -17.18 4.89
N PHE A 178 10.00 -17.62 5.84
CA PHE A 178 9.54 -18.36 7.01
C PHE A 178 8.67 -17.49 7.92
N GLU A 179 9.05 -16.23 8.17
CA GLU A 179 8.22 -15.28 8.93
C GLU A 179 6.86 -15.06 8.25
N ARG A 180 6.85 -14.78 6.94
CA ARG A 180 5.62 -14.58 6.16
C ARG A 180 4.77 -15.84 6.08
N GLY A 181 5.40 -17.00 5.91
CA GLY A 181 4.75 -18.30 5.89
C GLY A 181 4.09 -18.63 7.23
N TRP A 182 4.79 -18.36 8.33
CA TRP A 182 4.27 -18.55 9.69
C TRP A 182 3.09 -17.62 9.98
N ALA A 183 3.21 -16.34 9.63
CA ALA A 183 2.11 -15.39 9.74
C ALA A 183 0.87 -15.81 8.92
N SER A 184 1.09 -16.36 7.71
CA SER A 184 0.02 -16.86 6.86
C SER A 184 -0.74 -18.05 7.47
N VAL A 185 -0.02 -18.97 8.14
CA VAL A 185 -0.62 -20.10 8.87
C VAL A 185 -1.43 -19.61 10.06
N ILE A 186 -0.88 -18.69 10.87
CA ILE A 186 -1.59 -18.10 12.02
C ILE A 186 -2.87 -17.39 11.58
N ASN A 187 -2.77 -16.58 10.53
CA ASN A 187 -3.91 -15.82 10.00
C ASN A 187 -4.92 -16.69 9.22
N ARG A 188 -4.64 -18.00 9.06
CA ARG A 188 -5.44 -18.96 8.29
C ARG A 188 -5.73 -18.51 6.86
N ARG A 189 -4.83 -17.73 6.27
CA ARG A 189 -4.89 -17.24 4.89
C ARG A 189 -3.67 -17.76 4.15
N LEU A 190 -3.76 -19.00 3.67
CA LEU A 190 -2.65 -19.67 2.98
C LEU A 190 -2.31 -18.92 1.69
N ASN A 191 -1.01 -18.72 1.46
CA ASN A 191 -0.51 -17.96 0.31
C ASN A 191 0.79 -18.58 -0.24
N MET A 192 1.40 -17.93 -1.23
CA MET A 192 2.64 -18.38 -1.86
C MET A 192 3.77 -18.64 -0.83
N PHE A 193 3.88 -17.80 0.21
CA PHE A 193 4.92 -17.96 1.23
C PHE A 193 4.69 -19.19 2.11
N THR A 194 3.45 -19.62 2.32
CA THR A 194 3.17 -20.89 3.01
C THR A 194 3.79 -22.07 2.26
N LEU A 195 3.58 -22.14 0.94
CA LEU A 195 4.08 -23.23 0.11
C LEU A 195 5.60 -23.21 0.06
N ILE A 196 6.21 -22.03 -0.11
CA ILE A 196 7.67 -21.87 -0.14
C ILE A 196 8.27 -22.28 1.20
N ALA A 197 7.77 -21.74 2.31
CA ALA A 197 8.28 -22.04 3.65
C ALA A 197 8.13 -23.52 4.00
N LEU A 198 7.01 -24.15 3.63
CA LEU A 198 6.83 -25.59 3.84
C LEU A 198 7.80 -26.41 2.99
N GLY A 199 7.90 -26.12 1.70
CA GLY A 199 8.75 -26.89 0.79
C GLY A 199 10.23 -26.79 1.14
N THR A 200 10.75 -25.57 1.28
CA THR A 200 12.17 -25.35 1.61
C THR A 200 12.49 -25.76 3.05
N GLY A 201 11.55 -25.58 3.98
CA GLY A 201 11.68 -26.02 5.37
C GLY A 201 11.74 -27.54 5.50
N VAL A 202 10.84 -28.27 4.84
CA VAL A 202 10.85 -29.74 4.85
C VAL A 202 12.11 -30.28 4.17
N ALA A 203 12.49 -29.74 3.01
CA ALA A 203 13.71 -30.15 2.32
C ALA A 203 14.97 -29.90 3.18
N TYR A 204 15.05 -28.76 3.86
CA TYR A 204 16.15 -28.44 4.76
C TYR A 204 16.18 -29.36 5.99
N LEU A 205 15.04 -29.54 6.67
CA LEU A 205 14.97 -30.40 7.86
C LEU A 205 15.29 -31.86 7.51
N TYR A 206 14.74 -32.39 6.42
CA TYR A 206 15.07 -33.71 5.92
C TYR A 206 16.59 -33.86 5.71
N SER A 207 17.19 -32.90 5.00
CA SER A 207 18.62 -32.91 4.69
C SER A 207 19.48 -32.78 5.95
N LEU A 208 19.02 -32.01 6.93
CA LEU A 208 19.68 -31.86 8.22
C LEU A 208 19.69 -33.19 9.00
N PHE A 209 18.55 -33.90 9.07
CA PHE A 209 18.49 -35.20 9.72
C PHE A 209 19.29 -36.27 8.95
N ALA A 210 19.23 -36.26 7.62
CA ALA A 210 20.02 -37.13 6.76
C ALA A 210 21.53 -36.92 6.95
N ALA A 211 21.98 -35.68 7.12
CA ALA A 211 23.38 -35.34 7.35
C ALA A 211 23.88 -35.66 8.76
N LEU A 212 23.09 -35.38 9.80
CA LEU A 212 23.52 -35.50 11.20
C LEU A 212 23.31 -36.90 11.78
N VAL A 213 22.22 -37.56 11.39
CA VAL A 213 21.82 -38.86 11.95
C VAL A 213 21.37 -39.83 10.83
N PRO A 214 22.27 -40.22 9.91
CA PRO A 214 21.94 -41.15 8.83
C PRO A 214 21.46 -42.52 9.35
N GLY A 215 21.79 -42.86 10.60
CA GLY A 215 21.38 -44.08 11.30
C GLY A 215 19.86 -44.28 11.46
N ILE A 216 19.05 -43.22 11.33
CA ILE A 216 17.58 -43.32 11.43
C ILE A 216 16.97 -43.84 10.12
N PHE A 217 17.64 -43.65 8.99
CA PHE A 217 17.12 -44.03 7.68
C PHE A 217 17.33 -45.53 7.41
N PRO A 218 16.39 -46.25 6.77
CA PRO A 218 16.59 -47.66 6.43
C PRO A 218 17.80 -47.88 5.53
N ALA A 219 18.41 -49.06 5.58
CA ALA A 219 19.61 -49.39 4.79
C ALA A 219 19.39 -49.23 3.26
N SER A 220 18.15 -49.37 2.78
CA SER A 220 17.79 -49.15 1.38
C SER A 220 17.92 -47.70 0.91
N PHE A 221 17.93 -46.74 1.84
CA PHE A 221 18.08 -45.30 1.56
C PHE A 221 19.51 -44.80 1.77
N ARG A 222 20.44 -45.67 2.19
CA ARG A 222 21.83 -45.33 2.42
C ARG A 222 22.69 -45.78 1.24
N GLY A 223 23.60 -44.93 0.82
CA GLY A 223 24.63 -45.22 -0.16
C GLY A 223 25.73 -46.14 0.40
N PRO A 224 26.75 -46.45 -0.43
CA PRO A 224 27.82 -47.38 -0.08
C PRO A 224 28.62 -47.00 1.17
N GLU A 225 28.74 -45.71 1.48
CA GLU A 225 29.46 -45.19 2.65
C GLU A 225 28.52 -44.85 3.83
N GLY A 226 27.23 -45.21 3.72
CA GLY A 226 26.21 -44.93 4.75
C GLY A 226 25.59 -43.53 4.65
N GLU A 227 25.89 -42.78 3.59
CA GLU A 227 25.35 -41.47 3.28
C GLU A 227 23.90 -41.54 2.78
N VAL A 228 23.11 -40.50 3.04
CA VAL A 228 21.73 -40.40 2.56
C VAL A 228 21.66 -39.22 1.59
N LEU A 229 20.84 -39.35 0.53
CA LEU A 229 20.60 -38.26 -0.42
C LEU A 229 20.14 -36.98 0.31
N LEU A 230 20.69 -35.85 -0.10
CA LEU A 230 20.42 -34.53 0.47
C LEU A 230 19.66 -33.68 -0.54
N TYR A 231 18.98 -32.64 -0.03
CA TYR A 231 18.18 -31.68 -0.80
C TYR A 231 18.50 -30.22 -0.38
N PHE A 232 19.72 -29.98 0.13
CA PHE A 232 20.14 -28.63 0.52
C PHE A 232 20.19 -27.70 -0.71
N GLU A 233 20.61 -28.22 -1.86
CA GLU A 233 20.66 -27.52 -3.14
C GLU A 233 19.28 -27.12 -3.63
N ALA A 234 18.29 -28.02 -3.55
CA ALA A 234 16.92 -27.71 -3.94
C ALA A 234 16.34 -26.59 -3.08
N ALA A 235 16.50 -26.69 -1.75
CA ALA A 235 16.03 -25.66 -0.83
C ALA A 235 16.72 -24.30 -1.06
N ALA A 236 18.05 -24.30 -1.22
CA ALA A 236 18.82 -23.08 -1.42
C ALA A 236 18.49 -22.40 -2.77
N VAL A 237 18.40 -23.16 -3.86
CA VAL A 237 18.06 -22.62 -5.19
C VAL A 237 16.64 -22.04 -5.19
N ILE A 238 15.67 -22.74 -4.59
CA ILE A 238 14.30 -22.21 -4.47
C ILE A 238 14.29 -20.87 -3.73
N VAL A 239 14.96 -20.79 -2.57
CA VAL A 239 15.07 -19.53 -1.80
C VAL A 239 15.70 -18.42 -2.64
N THR A 240 16.80 -18.68 -3.33
CA THR A 240 17.49 -17.70 -4.17
C THR A 240 16.62 -17.22 -5.34
N LEU A 241 15.89 -18.11 -6.01
CA LEU A 241 14.99 -17.74 -7.11
C LEU A 241 13.77 -16.95 -6.64
N VAL A 242 13.23 -17.27 -5.45
CA VAL A 242 12.15 -16.48 -4.85
C VAL A 242 12.66 -15.08 -4.48
N LEU A 243 13.86 -14.97 -3.90
CA LEU A 243 14.51 -13.67 -3.63
C LEU A 243 14.66 -12.85 -4.91
N LEU A 244 15.09 -13.46 -6.01
CA LEU A 244 15.14 -12.79 -7.32
C LEU A 244 13.78 -12.25 -7.72
N GLY A 245 12.72 -13.07 -7.62
CA GLY A 245 11.36 -12.65 -7.91
C GLY A 245 10.93 -11.43 -7.09
N GLN A 246 11.21 -11.43 -5.79
CA GLN A 246 10.92 -10.30 -4.90
C GLN A 246 11.71 -9.03 -5.28
N VAL A 247 12.99 -9.16 -5.65
CA VAL A 247 13.81 -8.03 -6.12
C VAL A 247 13.23 -7.43 -7.40
N LEU A 248 12.86 -8.27 -8.38
CA LEU A 248 12.25 -7.82 -9.62
C LEU A 248 10.90 -7.13 -9.38
N GLU A 249 10.06 -7.71 -8.51
CA GLU A 249 8.76 -7.16 -8.14
C GLU A 249 8.90 -5.78 -7.46
N LEU A 250 9.75 -5.67 -6.43
CA LEU A 250 10.00 -4.42 -5.70
C LEU A 250 10.61 -3.36 -6.60
N ARG A 251 11.55 -3.73 -7.48
CA ARG A 251 12.19 -2.80 -8.42
C ARG A 251 11.20 -2.26 -9.46
N ALA A 252 10.31 -3.11 -9.98
CA ALA A 252 9.27 -2.67 -10.90
C ALA A 252 8.33 -1.66 -10.22
N ARG A 253 7.88 -1.96 -8.99
CA ARG A 253 7.01 -1.04 -8.23
C ARG A 253 7.69 0.27 -7.87
N SER A 254 8.94 0.24 -7.43
CA SER A 254 9.66 1.46 -7.04
C SER A 254 9.79 2.44 -8.20
N GLN A 255 9.99 1.94 -9.42
CA GLN A 255 10.10 2.78 -10.63
C GLN A 255 8.77 3.46 -10.98
N THR A 256 7.64 2.75 -10.88
CA THR A 256 6.33 3.35 -11.12
C THR A 256 6.00 4.39 -10.06
N SER A 257 6.25 4.09 -8.79
CA SER A 257 6.00 5.03 -7.70
C SER A 257 6.88 6.28 -7.78
N SER A 258 8.14 6.17 -8.20
CA SER A 258 9.01 7.34 -8.38
C SER A 258 8.53 8.26 -9.50
N ALA A 259 8.01 7.71 -10.60
CA ALA A 259 7.47 8.51 -11.70
C ALA A 259 6.22 9.30 -11.27
N ILE A 260 5.32 8.68 -10.50
CA ILE A 260 4.13 9.37 -9.96
C ILE A 260 4.55 10.45 -8.96
N ARG A 261 5.51 10.16 -8.07
CA ARG A 261 6.04 11.15 -7.12
C ARG A 261 6.67 12.35 -7.83
N ALA A 262 7.43 12.13 -8.90
CA ALA A 262 8.01 13.22 -9.69
C ALA A 262 6.94 14.15 -10.26
N LEU A 263 5.76 13.63 -10.64
CA LEU A 263 4.63 14.45 -11.06
C LEU A 263 4.01 15.24 -9.89
N LEU A 264 3.94 14.65 -8.69
CA LEU A 264 3.41 15.31 -7.50
C LEU A 264 4.36 16.38 -6.94
N ASP A 265 5.67 16.17 -7.00
CA ASP A 265 6.68 17.15 -6.60
C ASP A 265 6.75 18.36 -7.54
N LEU A 266 6.11 18.30 -8.72
CA LEU A 266 5.95 19.48 -9.57
C LEU A 266 4.96 20.49 -8.98
N ALA A 267 4.07 20.10 -8.06
CA ALA A 267 3.20 21.03 -7.36
C ALA A 267 4.02 21.89 -6.37
N PRO A 268 3.89 23.22 -6.40
CA PRO A 268 4.60 24.09 -5.47
C PRO A 268 4.07 23.90 -4.04
N LYS A 269 4.98 23.73 -3.08
CA LYS A 269 4.65 23.51 -1.65
C LYS A 269 4.35 24.80 -0.90
N HIS A 270 4.73 25.94 -1.48
CA HIS A 270 4.54 27.27 -0.94
C HIS A 270 3.86 28.17 -1.96
N ALA A 271 3.08 29.12 -1.46
CA ALA A 271 2.47 30.19 -2.22
C ALA A 271 2.82 31.53 -1.58
N ARG A 272 2.97 32.57 -2.40
CA ARG A 272 3.21 33.93 -1.91
C ARG A 272 1.90 34.69 -1.81
N ARG A 273 1.42 34.89 -0.58
CA ARG A 273 0.21 35.65 -0.27
C ARG A 273 0.52 37.14 -0.18
N LEU A 274 -0.36 37.96 -0.76
CA LEU A 274 -0.30 39.41 -0.72
C LEU A 274 -1.18 39.91 0.42
N GLY A 275 -0.57 40.57 1.41
CA GLY A 275 -1.27 41.20 2.53
C GLY A 275 -2.06 42.44 2.12
N ALA A 276 -2.98 42.89 2.98
CA ALA A 276 -3.76 44.11 2.77
C ALA A 276 -2.88 45.37 2.60
N ASP A 277 -1.69 45.35 3.22
CA ASP A 277 -0.73 46.45 3.21
C ASP A 277 0.21 46.42 1.98
N GLY A 278 0.02 45.46 1.07
CA GLY A 278 0.86 45.27 -0.13
C GLY A 278 2.16 44.51 0.10
N SER A 279 2.39 43.97 1.29
CA SER A 279 3.51 43.09 1.63
C SER A 279 3.33 41.66 1.08
N ASP A 280 4.44 41.01 0.76
CA ASP A 280 4.48 39.61 0.32
C ASP A 280 4.83 38.70 1.50
N GLU A 281 4.07 37.63 1.72
CA GLU A 281 4.33 36.59 2.73
C GLU A 281 4.34 35.20 2.05
N ASP A 282 5.42 34.43 2.22
CA ASP A 282 5.46 33.03 1.75
C ASP A 282 4.78 32.13 2.78
N VAL A 283 3.65 31.53 2.40
CA VAL A 283 2.84 30.63 3.21
C VAL A 283 2.86 29.21 2.64
N PRO A 284 2.78 28.16 3.46
CA PRO A 284 2.52 26.80 2.98
C PRO A 284 1.24 26.76 2.14
N LEU A 285 1.20 25.93 1.08
CA LEU A 285 0.03 25.79 0.22
C LEU A 285 -1.23 25.40 1.01
N GLU A 286 -1.05 24.65 2.10
CA GLU A 286 -2.09 24.17 3.01
C GLU A 286 -2.80 25.32 3.78
N GLU A 287 -2.15 26.48 3.90
CA GLU A 287 -2.68 27.65 4.60
C GLU A 287 -3.38 28.66 3.68
N VAL A 288 -3.38 28.41 2.36
CA VAL A 288 -4.02 29.27 1.36
C VAL A 288 -5.54 29.05 1.37
N LEU A 289 -6.31 30.13 1.54
CA LEU A 289 -7.76 30.08 1.58
C LEU A 289 -8.41 30.67 0.32
N PRO A 290 -9.63 30.23 -0.07
CA PRO A 290 -10.39 30.85 -1.14
C PRO A 290 -10.63 32.34 -0.87
N GLY A 291 -10.17 33.21 -1.77
CA GLY A 291 -10.24 34.66 -1.63
C GLY A 291 -8.90 35.34 -1.35
N ASP A 292 -7.86 34.56 -1.00
CA ASP A 292 -6.50 35.08 -0.85
C ASP A 292 -5.95 35.60 -2.19
N ARG A 293 -5.25 36.73 -2.14
CA ARG A 293 -4.53 37.28 -3.30
C ARG A 293 -3.13 36.72 -3.31
N LEU A 294 -2.75 36.02 -4.37
CA LEU A 294 -1.43 35.44 -4.51
C LEU A 294 -0.63 36.18 -5.57
N ARG A 295 0.65 36.45 -5.31
CA ARG A 295 1.56 37.07 -6.28
C ARG A 295 2.45 36.01 -6.90
N VAL A 296 2.33 35.81 -8.21
CA VAL A 296 3.16 34.88 -8.99
C VAL A 296 4.09 35.69 -9.89
N ARG A 297 5.41 35.53 -9.74
CA ARG A 297 6.41 36.22 -10.56
C ARG A 297 6.66 35.46 -11.87
N PRO A 298 7.18 36.13 -12.92
CA PRO A 298 7.60 35.43 -14.14
C PRO A 298 8.59 34.29 -13.83
N GLY A 299 8.25 33.08 -14.25
CA GLY A 299 9.05 31.87 -13.99
C GLY A 299 8.65 31.07 -12.73
N GLU A 300 7.77 31.60 -11.88
CA GLU A 300 7.19 30.85 -10.76
C GLU A 300 6.02 29.96 -11.23
N LYS A 301 5.81 28.83 -10.55
CA LYS A 301 4.68 27.93 -10.82
C LYS A 301 3.41 28.50 -10.18
N ILE A 302 2.28 28.33 -10.87
CA ILE A 302 0.97 28.72 -10.35
C ILE A 302 0.59 27.75 -9.22
N PRO A 303 0.34 28.22 -7.99
CA PRO A 303 0.17 27.35 -6.83
C PRO A 303 -1.22 26.71 -6.71
N VAL A 304 -2.27 27.43 -7.10
CA VAL A 304 -3.66 26.98 -7.03
C VAL A 304 -4.45 27.54 -8.21
N ASP A 305 -5.59 26.94 -8.51
CA ASP A 305 -6.56 27.47 -9.46
C ASP A 305 -7.15 28.79 -8.95
N GLY A 306 -7.29 29.79 -9.81
CA GLY A 306 -7.78 31.12 -9.44
C GLY A 306 -8.06 32.02 -10.64
N VAL A 307 -8.41 33.28 -10.36
CA VAL A 307 -8.70 34.30 -11.37
C VAL A 307 -7.66 35.41 -11.27
N VAL A 308 -7.15 35.87 -12.41
CA VAL A 308 -6.21 36.99 -12.50
C VAL A 308 -6.95 38.30 -12.19
N LEU A 309 -6.41 39.08 -11.25
CA LEU A 309 -6.95 40.36 -10.78
C LEU A 309 -6.29 41.55 -11.47
#